data_AF-A0A7Y2L049-F1
#
_entry.id   AF-A0A7Y2L049-F1
#
_cell.length_a   1.000
_cell.length_b   1.000
_cell.length_c   1.000
_cell.angle_alpha   90.00
_cell.angle_beta   90.00
_cell.angle_gamma   90.00
#
_symmetry.space_group_name_H-M   'P 1'
#
loop_
_entity.id
_entity.type
_entity.pdbx_description
1 polymer ?
#
loop_
_entity_poly.entity_id
_entity_poly.type
_entity_poly.pdbx_seq_one_letter_code
_entity_poly.pdbx_strand_id
1 'polypeptide(L)'
;MDPKALLASLYHDNHAWLRGWLSRQVRCPQDAADLTQDTFVRAFDAQQLERIEQPRAYLSTVARRLLCSLWRRRKLEQSYLEQLADLPQNYAPSAEDIALVREAIEAIDQALEGLPSRVRRAFLLNRLEAMP
;
A
#
# COMPACT_ATOMS: atom_id res chain seq x y z
N MET A 1 10.02 40.05 -17.01
CA MET A 1 11.27 39.36 -17.42
C MET A 1 10.88 38.03 -18.06
N ASP A 2 11.78 37.33 -18.79
CA ASP A 2 11.48 35.98 -19.27
C ASP A 2 11.30 35.03 -18.06
N PRO A 3 10.13 34.38 -17.88
CA PRO A 3 9.88 33.45 -16.77
C PRO A 3 10.91 32.31 -16.69
N LYS A 4 11.46 31.88 -17.83
CA LYS A 4 12.48 30.83 -17.86
C LYS A 4 13.80 31.30 -17.28
N ALA A 5 14.21 32.53 -17.58
CA ALA A 5 15.43 33.13 -17.01
C ALA A 5 15.30 33.30 -15.49
N LEU A 6 14.12 33.71 -15.00
CA LEU A 6 13.84 33.80 -13.57
C LEU A 6 13.90 32.44 -12.87
N LEU A 7 13.29 31.42 -13.49
CA LEU A 7 13.38 30.06 -12.98
C LEU A 7 14.84 29.56 -12.94
N ALA A 8 15.62 29.83 -13.99
CA ALA A 8 17.02 29.42 -14.06
C ALA A 8 17.86 30.04 -12.93
N SER A 9 17.68 31.34 -12.63
CA SER A 9 18.33 31.99 -11.47
C SER A 9 17.87 31.36 -10.17
N LEU A 10 16.56 31.25 -9.96
CA LEU A 10 15.98 30.66 -8.75
C LEU A 10 16.51 29.24 -8.50
N TYR A 11 16.62 28.44 -9.57
CA TYR A 11 17.15 27.09 -9.54
C TYR A 11 18.64 27.09 -9.20
N HIS A 12 19.45 27.87 -9.92
CA HIS A 12 20.89 27.96 -9.69
C HIS A 12 21.21 28.32 -8.23
N ASP A 13 20.51 29.33 -7.69
CA ASP A 13 20.79 29.89 -6.36
C ASP A 13 20.32 28.99 -5.21
N ASN A 14 19.30 28.14 -5.43
CA ASN A 14 18.63 27.42 -4.35
C ASN A 14 18.63 25.89 -4.48
N HIS A 15 18.95 25.32 -5.64
CA HIS A 15 18.87 23.88 -5.87
C HIS A 15 19.72 23.07 -4.90
N ALA A 16 21.01 23.42 -4.73
CA ALA A 16 21.92 22.67 -3.87
C ALA A 16 21.46 22.68 -2.40
N TRP A 17 21.01 23.84 -1.92
CA TRP A 17 20.46 24.00 -0.57
C TRP A 17 19.17 23.19 -0.39
N LEU A 18 18.23 23.31 -1.33
CA LEU A 18 16.93 22.64 -1.25
C LEU A 18 17.10 21.11 -1.28
N ARG A 19 17.93 20.61 -2.20
CA ARG A 19 18.26 19.18 -2.29
C ARG A 19 18.90 18.68 -1.00
N GLY A 20 19.88 19.40 -0.47
CA GLY A 20 20.53 19.04 0.80
C GLY A 20 19.57 19.06 1.99
N TRP A 21 18.65 20.02 2.04
CA TRP A 21 17.59 20.07 3.05
C TRP A 21 16.63 18.89 2.92
N LEU A 22 16.15 18.59 1.71
CA LEU A 22 15.27 17.46 1.41
C LEU A 22 15.93 16.10 1.70
N SER A 23 17.20 15.92 1.38
CA SER A 23 17.95 14.70 1.71
C SER A 23 18.05 14.41 3.21
N ARG A 24 17.87 15.42 4.08
CA ARG A 24 17.76 15.21 5.53
C ARG A 24 16.35 14.85 5.98
N GLN A 25 15.34 15.16 5.17
CA GLN A 25 13.93 14.86 5.44
C GLN A 25 13.52 13.46 4.94
N VAL A 26 14.10 12.99 3.83
CA VAL A 26 13.83 11.68 3.25
C VAL A 26 15.06 10.79 3.29
N ARG A 27 14.88 9.49 3.57
CA ARG A 27 15.98 8.50 3.64
C ARG A 27 16.36 7.89 2.28
N CYS A 28 15.88 8.48 1.19
CA CYS A 28 16.06 8.01 -0.18
C CYS A 28 16.63 9.15 -1.03
N PRO A 29 17.83 9.01 -1.61
CA PRO A 29 18.43 10.03 -2.47
C PRO A 29 17.58 10.38 -3.69
N GLN A 30 16.87 9.40 -4.24
CA GLN A 30 15.99 9.55 -5.40
C GLN A 30 14.76 10.39 -5.03
N ASP A 31 14.10 10.09 -3.91
CA ASP A 31 12.99 10.92 -3.41
C ASP A 31 13.42 12.39 -3.25
N ALA A 32 14.63 12.61 -2.72
CA ALA A 32 15.13 13.97 -2.52
C ALA A 32 15.34 14.70 -3.85
N ALA A 33 15.84 14.01 -4.87
CA ALA A 33 16.00 14.56 -6.22
C ALA A 33 14.64 14.89 -6.85
N ASP A 34 13.69 13.96 -6.80
CA ASP A 34 12.34 14.12 -7.36
C ASP A 34 11.59 15.25 -6.66
N LEU A 35 11.59 15.28 -5.33
CA LEU A 35 10.95 16.36 -4.55
C LEU A 35 11.58 17.73 -4.84
N THR A 36 12.90 17.77 -5.09
CA THR A 36 13.59 19.02 -5.48
C THR A 36 13.07 19.48 -6.83
N GLN A 37 13.04 18.59 -7.83
CA GLN A 37 12.55 18.88 -9.16
C GLN A 37 11.08 19.34 -9.13
N ASP A 38 10.21 18.57 -8.47
CA ASP A 38 8.78 18.88 -8.33
C ASP A 38 8.53 20.24 -7.67
N THR A 39 9.39 20.62 -6.72
CA THR A 39 9.29 21.93 -6.07
C THR A 39 9.51 23.06 -7.08
N PHE A 40 10.51 22.94 -7.95
CA PHE A 40 10.79 23.95 -8.99
C PHE A 40 9.76 23.94 -10.12
N VAL A 41 9.27 22.75 -10.51
CA VAL A 41 8.17 22.63 -11.48
C VAL A 41 6.93 23.36 -10.95
N ARG A 42 6.54 23.12 -9.70
CA ARG A 42 5.41 23.83 -9.08
C ARG A 42 5.63 25.33 -8.93
N ALA A 43 6.86 25.76 -8.66
CA ALA A 43 7.18 27.18 -8.61
C ALA A 43 7.00 27.84 -10.00
N PHE A 44 7.41 27.16 -11.06
CA PHE A 44 7.23 27.62 -12.43
C PHE A 44 5.74 27.65 -12.84
N ASP A 45 5.00 26.59 -12.54
CA ASP A 45 3.57 26.46 -12.87
C ASP A 45 2.71 27.49 -12.14
N ALA A 46 3.14 27.98 -10.98
CA ALA A 46 2.44 29.03 -10.25
C ALA A 46 2.44 30.39 -10.99
N GLN A 47 3.27 30.57 -12.03
CA GLN A 47 3.36 31.79 -12.86
C GLN A 47 3.52 33.10 -12.06
N GLN A 48 4.10 33.02 -10.87
CA GLN A 48 4.27 34.14 -9.94
C GLN A 48 5.72 34.29 -9.45
N LEU A 49 6.69 33.81 -10.25
CA LEU A 49 8.11 33.84 -9.90
C LEU A 49 8.61 35.26 -9.57
N GLU A 50 8.11 36.27 -10.30
CA GLU A 50 8.45 37.68 -10.08
C GLU A 50 7.99 38.22 -8.71
N ARG A 51 7.02 37.56 -8.05
CA ARG A 51 6.47 37.96 -6.75
C ARG A 51 7.15 37.25 -5.57
N ILE A 52 8.13 36.39 -5.83
CA ILE A 52 8.82 35.64 -4.78
C ILE A 52 9.88 36.54 -4.14
N GLU A 53 9.52 37.22 -3.06
CA GLU A 53 10.46 38.06 -2.28
C GLU A 53 11.43 37.23 -1.44
N GLN A 54 10.98 36.06 -0.97
CA GLN A 54 11.76 35.16 -0.10
C GLN A 54 11.87 33.75 -0.70
N PRO A 55 12.82 33.52 -1.63
CA PRO A 55 13.00 32.26 -2.35
C PRO A 55 13.00 31.01 -1.46
N ARG A 56 13.85 30.98 -0.43
CA ARG A 56 13.99 29.80 0.44
C ARG A 56 12.73 29.52 1.26
N ALA A 57 12.07 30.57 1.76
CA ALA A 57 10.82 30.43 2.51
C ALA A 57 9.70 29.85 1.62
N TYR A 58 9.55 30.41 0.41
CA TYR A 58 8.61 29.94 -0.59
C TYR A 58 8.87 28.47 -0.97
N LEU A 59 10.10 28.16 -1.41
CA LEU A 59 10.47 26.81 -1.84
C LEU A 59 10.31 25.78 -0.71
N SER A 60 10.69 26.12 0.52
CA SER A 60 10.49 25.24 1.67
C SER A 60 9.00 24.98 1.97
N THR A 61 8.12 25.95 1.71
CA THR A 61 6.67 25.79 1.88
C THR A 61 6.10 24.81 0.85
N VAL A 62 6.49 24.98 -0.41
CA VAL A 62 6.09 24.06 -1.49
C VAL A 62 6.62 22.65 -1.21
N ALA A 63 7.90 22.53 -0.88
CA ALA A 63 8.55 21.26 -0.59
C ALA A 63 7.96 20.55 0.64
N ARG A 64 7.60 21.27 1.72
CA ARG A 64 6.90 20.68 2.87
C ARG A 64 5.55 20.09 2.48
N ARG A 65 4.77 20.76 1.62
CA ARG A 65 3.49 20.24 1.13
C ARG A 65 3.67 18.95 0.33
N LEU A 66 4.72 18.89 -0.50
CA LEU A 66 5.10 17.69 -1.25
C LEU A 66 5.51 16.55 -0.31
N LEU A 67 6.34 16.82 0.70
CA LEU A 67 6.68 15.85 1.74
C LEU A 67 5.44 15.29 2.45
N CYS A 68 4.52 16.15 2.89
CA CYS A 68 3.27 15.70 3.52
C CYS A 68 2.44 14.82 2.58
N SER A 69 2.47 15.08 1.26
CA SER A 69 1.82 14.21 0.27
C SER A 69 2.50 12.85 0.18
N LEU A 70 3.84 12.82 0.09
CA LEU A 70 4.63 11.59 0.02
C LEU A 70 4.40 10.72 1.26
N TRP A 71 4.47 11.29 2.45
CA TRP A 71 4.27 10.55 3.70
C TRP A 71 2.84 10.02 3.86
N ARG A 72 1.83 10.79 3.44
CA ARG A 72 0.43 10.31 3.43
C ARG A 72 0.26 9.10 2.51
N ARG A 73 0.84 9.15 1.30
CA ARG A 73 0.81 8.02 0.35
C ARG A 73 1.49 6.79 0.94
N ARG A 74 2.68 6.95 1.51
CA ARG A 74 3.43 5.84 2.14
C ARG A 74 2.70 5.23 3.32
N LYS A 75 2.09 6.05 4.17
CA LYS A 75 1.31 5.57 5.31
C LYS A 75 0.11 4.72 4.86
N LEU A 76 -0.58 5.15 3.80
CA LEU A 76 -1.69 4.38 3.22
C LEU A 76 -1.20 3.04 2.65
N GLU A 77 -0.13 3.08 1.86
CA GLU A 77 0.47 1.88 1.26
C GLU A 77 0.94 0.88 2.32
N GLN A 78 1.63 1.36 3.35
CA GLN A 78 2.07 0.54 4.47
C GLN A 78 0.88 -0.09 5.21
N SER A 79 -0.16 0.71 5.54
CA SER A 79 -1.35 0.17 6.21
C SER A 79 -2.07 -0.90 5.38
N TYR A 80 -2.06 -0.76 4.05
CA TYR A 80 -2.61 -1.75 3.14
C TYR A 80 -1.76 -3.02 3.10
N LEU A 81 -0.43 -2.90 3.05
CA LEU A 81 0.50 -4.03 3.11
C LEU A 81 0.40 -4.78 4.45
N GLU A 82 0.22 -4.07 5.55
CA GLU A 82 -0.03 -4.66 6.87
C GLU A 82 -1.32 -5.50 6.87
N GLN A 83 -2.41 -4.97 6.31
CA GLN A 83 -3.66 -5.74 6.16
C GLN A 83 -3.50 -6.96 5.24
N LEU A 84 -2.71 -6.85 4.17
CA LEU A 84 -2.40 -7.97 3.29
C LEU A 84 -1.55 -9.05 3.98
N ALA A 85 -0.67 -8.67 4.90
CA ALA A 85 0.13 -9.61 5.67
C ALA A 85 -0.70 -10.38 6.70
N ASP A 86 -1.76 -9.76 7.23
CA ASP A 86 -2.69 -10.38 8.20
C ASP A 86 -3.76 -11.27 7.55
N LEU A 87 -3.94 -11.19 6.22
CA LEU A 87 -4.81 -12.12 5.52
C LEU A 87 -4.26 -13.54 5.68
N PRO A 88 -5.08 -14.53 6.07
CA PRO A 88 -4.64 -15.91 6.07
C PRO A 88 -4.13 -16.23 4.68
N GLN A 89 -2.97 -16.90 4.60
CA GLN A 89 -2.50 -17.45 3.33
C GLN A 89 -3.69 -18.13 2.66
N ASN A 90 -3.95 -17.80 1.39
CA ASN A 90 -4.96 -18.49 0.60
C ASN A 90 -4.60 -19.97 0.61
N TYR A 91 -5.14 -20.70 1.58
CA TYR A 91 -4.96 -22.12 1.73
C TYR A 91 -5.84 -22.74 0.66
N ALA A 92 -5.24 -22.96 -0.50
CA ALA A 92 -5.77 -23.87 -1.48
C ALA A 92 -5.27 -25.27 -1.07
N PRO A 93 -6.15 -26.18 -0.61
CA PRO A 93 -5.73 -27.55 -0.34
C PRO A 93 -5.13 -28.16 -1.61
N SER A 94 -4.11 -29.00 -1.44
CA SER A 94 -3.50 -29.68 -2.58
C SER A 94 -4.49 -30.67 -3.22
N ALA A 95 -4.22 -31.09 -4.45
CA ALA A 95 -5.03 -32.13 -5.08
C ALA A 95 -5.03 -33.44 -4.27
N GLU A 96 -3.92 -33.74 -3.58
CA GLU A 96 -3.81 -34.88 -2.67
C GLU A 96 -4.68 -34.68 -1.41
N ASP A 97 -4.65 -33.51 -0.78
CA ASP A 97 -5.51 -33.21 0.37
C ASP A 97 -7.00 -33.33 0.00
N ILE A 98 -7.37 -32.83 -1.18
CA ILE A 98 -8.75 -32.94 -1.70
C ILE A 98 -9.11 -34.41 -1.94
N ALA A 99 -8.19 -35.21 -2.48
CA ALA A 99 -8.41 -36.64 -2.71
C ALA A 99 -8.58 -37.40 -1.39
N LEU A 100 -7.74 -37.13 -0.38
CA LEU A 100 -7.83 -37.73 0.95
C LEU A 100 -9.15 -37.38 1.64
N VAL A 101 -9.59 -36.12 1.57
CA VAL A 101 -10.89 -35.72 2.13
C VAL A 101 -12.04 -36.42 1.41
N ARG A 102 -11.97 -36.56 0.08
CA ARG A 102 -12.98 -37.30 -0.70
C ARG A 102 -13.03 -38.77 -0.30
N GLU A 103 -11.88 -39.44 -0.21
CA GLU A 103 -11.79 -40.84 0.19
C GLU A 103 -12.34 -41.06 1.60
N ALA A 104 -12.05 -40.15 2.54
CA ALA A 104 -12.60 -40.19 3.88
C ALA A 104 -14.13 -40.05 3.90
N ILE A 105 -14.69 -39.15 3.09
CA ILE A 105 -16.16 -38.98 2.95
C ILE A 105 -16.79 -40.26 2.39
N GLU A 106 -16.21 -40.83 1.33
CA GLU A 106 -16.71 -42.07 0.72
C GLU A 106 -16.66 -43.24 1.71
N ALA A 107 -15.60 -43.35 2.52
CA ALA A 107 -15.50 -44.38 3.56
C ALA A 107 -16.56 -44.19 4.66
N ILE A 108 -16.87 -42.95 5.04
CA ILE A 108 -17.94 -42.65 5.99
C ILE A 108 -19.29 -43.06 5.40
N ASP A 109 -19.58 -42.71 4.15
CA ASP A 109 -20.84 -43.08 3.49
C ASP A 109 -21.02 -44.61 3.43
N GLN A 110 -19.97 -45.35 3.08
CA GLN A 110 -19.99 -46.82 3.09
C GLN A 110 -20.22 -47.40 4.50
N ALA A 111 -19.57 -46.85 5.52
CA ALA A 111 -19.78 -47.27 6.90
C ALA A 111 -21.22 -46.99 7.37
N LEU A 112 -21.81 -45.87 6.93
CA LEU A 112 -23.19 -45.53 7.21
C LEU A 112 -24.18 -46.44 6.47
N GLU A 113 -23.86 -46.90 5.25
CA GLU A 113 -24.69 -47.83 4.47
C GLU A 113 -24.99 -49.13 5.21
N GLY A 114 -24.07 -49.62 6.04
CA GLY A 114 -24.25 -50.81 6.87
C GLY A 114 -25.24 -50.63 8.04
N LEU A 115 -25.63 -49.40 8.37
CA LEU A 115 -26.53 -49.11 9.49
C LEU A 115 -28.01 -49.18 9.09
N PRO A 116 -28.90 -49.67 9.97
CA PRO A 116 -30.34 -49.53 9.82
C PRO A 116 -30.74 -48.07 9.63
N SER A 117 -31.72 -47.82 8.76
CA SER A 117 -32.11 -46.46 8.31
C SER A 117 -32.40 -45.48 9.46
N ARG A 118 -33.01 -45.94 10.54
CA ARG A 118 -33.30 -45.12 11.74
C ARG A 118 -32.04 -44.71 12.50
N VAL A 119 -31.05 -45.60 12.59
CA VAL A 119 -29.78 -45.35 13.29
C VAL A 119 -28.93 -44.37 12.49
N ARG A 120 -28.84 -44.57 11.17
CA ARG A 120 -28.15 -43.65 10.26
C ARG A 120 -28.73 -42.23 10.35
N ARG A 121 -30.06 -42.11 10.34
CA ARG A 121 -30.74 -40.82 10.40
C ARG A 121 -30.52 -40.11 11.73
N ALA A 122 -30.59 -40.82 12.86
CA ALA A 122 -30.28 -40.24 14.16
C ALA A 122 -28.82 -39.77 14.25
N PHE A 123 -27.87 -40.57 13.73
CA PHE A 123 -26.45 -40.20 13.70
C PHE A 123 -26.20 -38.92 12.88
N LEU A 124 -26.78 -38.82 11.69
CA LEU A 124 -26.63 -37.64 10.82
C LEU A 124 -27.23 -36.37 11.44
N LEU A 125 -28.43 -36.47 12.03
CA LEU A 125 -29.07 -35.34 12.73
C LEU A 125 -28.20 -34.83 13.88
N ASN A 126 -27.59 -35.73 14.65
CA ASN A 126 -26.70 -35.36 15.74
C ASN A 126 -25.40 -34.69 15.27
N ARG A 127 -24.80 -35.19 14.18
CA ARG A 127 -23.48 -34.72 13.72
C ARG A 127 -23.52 -33.52 12.78
N LEU A 128 -24.58 -33.37 11.97
CA LEU A 128 -24.69 -32.28 11.00
C LEU A 128 -25.52 -31.10 11.52
N GLU A 129 -26.57 -31.38 12.29
CA GLU A 129 -27.51 -30.35 12.78
C GLU A 129 -27.29 -30.00 14.25
N ALA A 130 -26.31 -30.63 14.92
CA ALA A 130 -26.04 -30.49 16.35
C ALA A 130 -27.28 -30.72 17.24
N MET A 131 -28.27 -31.47 16.74
CA MET A 131 -29.48 -31.80 17.49
C MET A 131 -29.22 -33.04 18.36
N PRO A 132 -29.46 -32.98 19.69
CA PRO A 132 -29.19 -34.09 20.58
C PRO A 132 -29.96 -35.36 20.23
#